data_AF-R5A818-F1
#
_entry.id   AF-R5A818-F1
#
_cell.length_a   1.000
_cell.length_b   1.000
_cell.length_c   1.000
_cell.angle_alpha   90.00
_cell.angle_beta   90.00
_cell.angle_gamma   90.00
#
_symmetry.space_group_name_H-M   'P 1'
#
loop_
_entity.id
_entity.type
_entity.pdbx_description
1 polymer ?
#
loop_
_entity_poly.entity_id
_entity_poly.type
_entity_poly.pdbx_seq_one_letter_code
_entity_poly.pdbx_strand_id
1 'polypeptide(L)'
;MSEEKRRILEMLEAGKITPEDATRLLEALGEEPESPADQSDPKPTGKTDWFSVLESLGEGVEKAVQEAVEAAGPTLQTLGAEVDSAVQEACQAFQESTVAGVVWPQQSPSVRPLPLEENDYQCPVGGPVTDLRIEWVNGPVEVRPWEGEIIRVAEYASRPLQEGERLELLEENGLLRIRWSREKNFRRKMFLQKHLVVELPQNAALGEFRVDNVSGGTYVTGVQGTQIRVSTVSGPLECQTLRGENLRVESVSGQVDLTQVSARDLRVSGTSGKVTVNGFGAEHMRAETVSGSLSAWGNGEDLRLSTVSGPLSLQVSQFPRQTKLHTVSGPMEVYLPQGEPGFTAEYSSISGGFTSQFPLTGELGKRKGRAVYLGGGASIRLDTVSGPIKLLNEVKN
;
A
#
# COMPACT_ATOMS: atom_id res chain seq x y z
N MET A 1 -1.64 -32.08 -37.82
CA MET A 1 -2.92 -31.59 -38.35
C MET A 1 -3.51 -32.69 -39.20
N SER A 2 -4.69 -33.23 -38.86
CA SER A 2 -5.40 -34.16 -39.74
C SER A 2 -5.82 -33.42 -41.03
N GLU A 3 -5.90 -34.13 -42.16
CA GLU A 3 -6.35 -33.53 -43.44
C GLU A 3 -7.75 -32.90 -43.32
N GLU A 4 -8.59 -33.43 -42.43
CA GLU A 4 -9.95 -32.97 -42.18
C GLU A 4 -9.97 -31.58 -41.52
N LYS A 5 -9.11 -31.34 -40.51
CA LYS A 5 -8.97 -30.03 -39.84
C LYS A 5 -8.53 -28.95 -40.82
N ARG A 6 -7.61 -29.28 -41.73
CA ARG A 6 -7.15 -28.34 -42.76
C ARG A 6 -8.28 -27.99 -43.74
N ARG A 7 -9.10 -28.97 -44.12
CA ARG A 7 -10.21 -28.77 -45.05
C ARG A 7 -11.33 -27.90 -44.45
N ILE A 8 -11.60 -28.02 -43.15
CA ILE A 8 -12.59 -27.17 -42.45
C ILE A 8 -12.11 -25.72 -42.39
N LEU A 9 -10.82 -25.49 -42.09
CA LEU A 9 -10.24 -24.15 -42.06
C LEU A 9 -10.20 -23.49 -43.45
N GLU A 10 -9.87 -24.24 -44.51
CA GLU A 10 -9.95 -23.75 -45.90
C GLU A 10 -11.41 -23.41 -46.28
N MET A 11 -12.41 -24.16 -45.79
CA MET A 11 -13.82 -23.85 -46.04
C MET A 11 -14.30 -22.60 -45.29
N LEU A 12 -13.77 -22.35 -44.09
CA LEU A 12 -14.01 -21.13 -43.32
C LEU A 12 -13.37 -19.91 -44.00
N GLU A 13 -12.12 -20.04 -44.46
CA GLU A 13 -11.40 -18.98 -45.20
C GLU A 13 -12.07 -18.67 -46.54
N ALA A 14 -12.60 -19.69 -47.22
CA ALA A 14 -13.40 -19.53 -48.43
C ALA A 14 -14.83 -19.00 -48.18
N GLY A 15 -15.23 -18.77 -46.92
CA GLY A 15 -16.56 -18.27 -46.54
C GLY A 15 -17.71 -19.21 -46.85
N LYS A 16 -17.45 -20.51 -47.05
CA LYS A 16 -18.47 -21.51 -47.39
C LYS A 16 -19.22 -22.03 -46.16
N ILE A 17 -18.64 -21.84 -44.98
CA ILE A 17 -19.23 -22.21 -43.68
C ILE A 17 -19.08 -21.05 -42.71
N THR A 18 -19.97 -20.97 -41.73
CA THR A 18 -19.89 -19.96 -40.68
C THR A 18 -18.82 -20.35 -39.63
N PRO A 19 -18.30 -19.40 -38.84
CA PRO A 19 -17.40 -19.70 -37.73
C PRO A 19 -18.00 -20.69 -36.72
N GLU A 20 -19.31 -20.61 -36.49
CA GLU A 20 -20.05 -21.50 -35.58
C GLU A 20 -20.11 -22.93 -36.13
N ASP A 21 -20.34 -23.10 -37.43
CA ASP A 21 -20.34 -24.41 -38.09
C ASP A 21 -18.94 -25.04 -38.12
N ALA A 22 -17.90 -24.23 -38.37
CA ALA A 22 -16.52 -24.68 -38.31
C ALA A 22 -16.16 -25.18 -36.90
N THR A 23 -16.63 -24.48 -35.86
CA THR A 23 -16.38 -24.86 -34.47
C THR A 23 -17.05 -26.19 -34.12
N ARG A 24 -18.33 -26.39 -34.52
CA ARG A 24 -19.03 -27.67 -34.34
C ARG A 24 -18.38 -28.83 -35.07
N LEU A 25 -17.86 -28.60 -36.27
CA LEU A 25 -17.17 -29.64 -37.05
C LEU A 25 -15.80 -30.00 -36.47
N LEU A 26 -15.10 -29.03 -35.88
CA LEU A 26 -13.85 -29.25 -35.17
C LEU A 26 -14.07 -29.95 -33.81
N GLU A 27 -15.14 -29.61 -33.09
CA GLU A 27 -15.58 -30.29 -31.87
C GLU A 27 -16.00 -31.74 -32.14
N ALA A 28 -16.72 -31.99 -33.25
CA ALA A 28 -17.09 -33.34 -33.67
C ALA A 28 -15.88 -34.21 -34.06
N LEU A 29 -14.74 -33.59 -34.38
CA LEU A 29 -13.45 -34.25 -34.65
C LEU A 29 -12.65 -34.56 -33.37
N GLY A 30 -13.18 -34.23 -32.19
CA GLY A 30 -12.70 -34.80 -30.93
C GLY A 30 -11.48 -34.14 -30.30
N GLU A 31 -11.22 -32.85 -30.56
CA GLU A 31 -10.19 -32.08 -29.82
C GLU A 31 -10.74 -30.72 -29.38
N GLU A 32 -10.60 -30.43 -28.09
CA GLU A 32 -11.02 -29.20 -27.41
C GLU A 32 -10.40 -27.93 -28.03
N PRO A 33 -11.16 -26.84 -28.19
CA PRO A 33 -10.63 -25.63 -28.80
C PRO A 33 -9.71 -24.84 -27.86
N GLU A 34 -8.51 -24.51 -28.37
CA GLU A 34 -7.76 -23.34 -27.92
C GLU A 34 -8.63 -22.09 -28.10
N SER A 35 -8.82 -21.31 -27.03
CA SER A 35 -9.63 -20.10 -27.04
C SER A 35 -8.97 -18.98 -27.86
N PRO A 36 -9.61 -18.46 -28.92
CA PRO A 36 -9.17 -17.29 -29.67
C PRO A 36 -9.67 -15.98 -29.04
N ALA A 37 -8.91 -14.92 -29.25
CA ALA A 37 -9.24 -13.54 -28.89
C ALA A 37 -10.07 -12.83 -29.99
N ASP A 38 -11.07 -12.02 -29.60
CA ASP A 38 -11.50 -10.73 -30.22
C ASP A 38 -12.90 -10.31 -29.69
N GLN A 39 -13.41 -9.08 -29.68
CA GLN A 39 -12.95 -7.68 -29.86
C GLN A 39 -14.15 -6.77 -29.50
N SER A 40 -13.96 -5.63 -28.84
CA SER A 40 -14.56 -4.34 -29.24
C SER A 40 -13.86 -3.15 -28.56
N ASP A 41 -13.51 -2.19 -29.41
CA ASP A 41 -12.60 -1.03 -29.39
C ASP A 41 -12.74 0.05 -28.27
N PRO A 42 -11.77 1.00 -28.10
CA PRO A 42 -10.77 1.45 -29.07
C PRO A 42 -9.31 1.14 -28.72
N LYS A 43 -8.54 0.83 -29.78
CA LYS A 43 -7.07 0.88 -29.83
C LYS A 43 -6.49 2.09 -29.08
N PRO A 44 -5.65 1.89 -28.04
CA PRO A 44 -4.55 2.79 -27.78
C PRO A 44 -3.43 2.38 -28.72
N THR A 45 -3.39 2.98 -29.90
CA THR A 45 -2.11 3.18 -30.58
C THR A 45 -1.38 4.26 -29.80
N GLY A 46 -0.73 3.86 -28.72
CA GLY A 46 -0.04 4.78 -27.83
C GLY A 46 0.77 3.96 -26.86
N LYS A 47 2.05 4.31 -26.71
CA LYS A 47 2.93 3.83 -25.65
C LYS A 47 2.13 3.88 -24.34
N THR A 48 1.69 2.73 -23.81
CA THR A 48 1.06 2.68 -22.50
C THR A 48 2.16 3.01 -21.50
N ASP A 49 2.11 4.24 -21.00
CA ASP A 49 2.99 4.66 -19.93
C ASP A 49 2.47 4.00 -18.65
N TRP A 50 2.98 2.81 -18.34
CA TRP A 50 2.63 2.09 -17.12
C TRP A 50 2.84 2.95 -15.85
N PHE A 51 3.62 4.03 -15.93
CA PHE A 51 3.77 4.99 -14.82
C PHE A 51 2.56 5.88 -14.63
N SER A 52 1.87 6.30 -15.70
CA SER A 52 0.57 6.97 -15.53
C SER A 52 -0.45 6.03 -14.93
N VAL A 53 -0.35 4.73 -15.22
CA VAL A 53 -1.17 3.69 -14.58
C VAL A 53 -0.83 3.58 -13.09
N LEU A 54 0.44 3.47 -12.70
CA LEU A 54 0.86 3.43 -11.29
C LEU A 54 0.48 4.70 -10.51
N GLU A 55 0.65 5.87 -11.12
CA GLU A 55 0.27 7.14 -10.50
C GLU A 55 -1.25 7.24 -10.33
N SER A 56 -2.02 6.83 -11.35
CA SER A 56 -3.47 6.70 -11.26
C SER A 56 -3.92 5.60 -10.29
N LEU A 57 -3.12 4.56 -10.07
CA LEU A 57 -3.39 3.55 -9.07
C LEU A 57 -3.14 4.11 -7.67
N GLY A 58 -2.11 4.92 -7.43
CA GLY A 58 -1.90 5.60 -6.15
C GLY A 58 -3.00 6.62 -5.85
N GLU A 59 -3.34 7.48 -6.82
CA GLU A 59 -4.49 8.41 -6.70
C GLU A 59 -5.83 7.66 -6.60
N GLY A 60 -5.97 6.55 -7.34
CA GLY A 60 -7.15 5.69 -7.34
C GLY A 60 -7.31 4.92 -6.05
N VAL A 61 -6.21 4.49 -5.41
CA VAL A 61 -6.22 3.87 -4.08
C VAL A 61 -6.60 4.90 -3.05
N GLU A 62 -6.01 6.09 -3.09
CA GLU A 62 -6.39 7.19 -2.21
C GLU A 62 -7.88 7.50 -2.32
N LYS A 63 -8.36 7.64 -3.55
CA LYS A 63 -9.76 7.93 -3.85
C LYS A 63 -10.67 6.76 -3.47
N ALA A 64 -10.30 5.52 -3.76
CA ALA A 64 -11.11 4.34 -3.43
C ALA A 64 -11.19 4.11 -1.92
N VAL A 65 -10.09 4.34 -1.18
CA VAL A 65 -10.08 4.32 0.28
C VAL A 65 -10.97 5.45 0.80
N GLN A 66 -10.83 6.67 0.27
CA GLN A 66 -11.67 7.81 0.65
C GLN A 66 -13.15 7.54 0.36
N GLU A 67 -13.49 7.02 -0.82
CA GLU A 67 -14.85 6.67 -1.22
C GLU A 67 -15.40 5.52 -0.41
N ALA A 68 -14.60 4.51 -0.05
CA ALA A 68 -15.04 3.42 0.82
C ALA A 68 -15.33 3.92 2.24
N VAL A 69 -14.47 4.80 2.77
CA VAL A 69 -14.67 5.45 4.07
C VAL A 69 -15.87 6.39 4.04
N GLU A 70 -16.03 7.18 2.97
CA GLU A 70 -17.15 8.10 2.78
C GLU A 70 -18.45 7.36 2.53
N ALA A 71 -18.51 6.34 1.67
CA ALA A 71 -19.71 5.56 1.38
C ALA A 71 -20.18 4.78 2.62
N ALA A 72 -19.27 4.37 3.48
CA ALA A 72 -19.64 3.80 4.78
C ALA A 72 -20.21 4.85 5.75
N GLY A 73 -20.03 6.15 5.51
CA GLY A 73 -20.49 7.24 6.38
C GLY A 73 -22.00 7.52 6.37
N PRO A 74 -22.62 7.91 5.23
CA PRO A 74 -24.02 8.32 5.15
C PRO A 74 -25.01 7.18 4.87
N THR A 75 -24.55 6.02 4.38
CA THR A 75 -25.41 4.86 4.03
C THR A 75 -25.98 4.13 5.27
N LEU A 76 -25.67 4.61 6.48
CA LEU A 76 -26.02 3.96 7.76
C LEU A 76 -27.27 4.52 8.45
N GLN A 77 -28.05 5.38 7.78
CA GLN A 77 -29.41 5.68 8.23
C GLN A 77 -30.45 4.64 7.79
N THR A 78 -30.09 3.73 6.88
CA THR A 78 -31.01 2.74 6.32
C THR A 78 -30.38 1.33 6.27
N LEU A 79 -30.72 0.53 7.29
CA LEU A 79 -30.82 -0.94 7.34
C LEU A 79 -29.68 -1.80 6.71
N GLY A 80 -28.96 -2.49 7.58
CA GLY A 80 -27.83 -3.39 7.28
C GLY A 80 -28.21 -4.77 6.74
N ALA A 81 -28.72 -4.84 5.50
CA ALA A 81 -28.79 -6.10 4.74
C ALA A 81 -28.18 -6.00 3.34
N GLU A 82 -28.12 -4.81 2.72
CA GLU A 82 -27.49 -4.61 1.40
C GLU A 82 -25.96 -4.38 1.49
N VAL A 83 -25.46 -4.02 2.67
CA VAL A 83 -24.02 -3.80 2.92
C VAL A 83 -23.23 -5.11 2.89
N ASP A 84 -23.83 -6.22 3.31
CA ASP A 84 -23.17 -7.53 3.26
C ASP A 84 -22.97 -7.99 1.82
N SER A 85 -23.90 -7.70 0.90
CA SER A 85 -23.76 -8.09 -0.51
C SER A 85 -22.76 -7.21 -1.26
N ALA A 86 -22.73 -5.89 -1.01
CA ALA A 86 -21.77 -5.00 -1.66
C ALA A 86 -20.33 -5.23 -1.18
N VAL A 87 -20.13 -5.53 0.11
CA VAL A 87 -18.83 -5.91 0.68
C VAL A 87 -18.43 -7.32 0.25
N GLN A 88 -19.38 -8.25 0.10
CA GLN A 88 -19.12 -9.57 -0.49
C GLN A 88 -18.78 -9.48 -1.97
N GLU A 89 -19.47 -8.68 -2.77
CA GLU A 89 -19.19 -8.50 -4.19
C GLU A 89 -17.81 -7.87 -4.40
N ALA A 90 -17.42 -6.89 -3.56
CA ALA A 90 -16.07 -6.32 -3.59
C ALA A 90 -15.00 -7.34 -3.14
N CYS A 91 -15.27 -8.14 -2.10
CA CYS A 91 -14.38 -9.22 -1.68
C CYS A 91 -14.28 -10.35 -2.72
N GLN A 92 -15.37 -10.66 -3.42
CA GLN A 92 -15.48 -11.76 -4.37
C GLN A 92 -14.86 -11.38 -5.72
N ALA A 93 -15.04 -10.15 -6.20
CA ALA A 93 -14.30 -9.61 -7.35
C ALA A 93 -12.78 -9.59 -7.10
N PHE A 94 -12.35 -9.36 -5.85
CA PHE A 94 -10.94 -9.41 -5.47
C PHE A 94 -10.41 -10.86 -5.37
N GLN A 95 -11.20 -11.79 -4.83
CA GLN A 95 -10.87 -13.23 -4.77
C GLN A 95 -10.83 -13.89 -6.16
N GLU A 96 -11.69 -13.47 -7.09
CA GLU A 96 -11.68 -13.94 -8.48
C GLU A 96 -10.44 -13.45 -9.24
N SER A 97 -9.83 -12.34 -8.82
CA SER A 97 -8.52 -11.88 -9.32
C SER A 97 -7.32 -12.64 -8.70
N THR A 98 -7.56 -13.46 -7.66
CA THR A 98 -6.55 -14.28 -6.98
C THR A 98 -6.72 -15.78 -7.25
N VAL A 99 -7.02 -16.16 -8.49
CA VAL A 99 -6.92 -17.57 -8.93
C VAL A 99 -5.50 -17.87 -9.41
N ALA A 100 -4.57 -17.95 -8.46
CA ALA A 100 -3.40 -18.81 -8.51
C ALA A 100 -2.80 -18.87 -7.10
N GLY A 101 -3.02 -19.98 -6.40
CA GLY A 101 -2.53 -20.19 -5.05
C GLY A 101 -1.01 -20.02 -4.98
N VAL A 102 -0.57 -18.97 -4.30
CA VAL A 102 0.82 -18.81 -3.86
C VAL A 102 0.79 -18.74 -2.33
N VAL A 103 1.21 -19.84 -1.71
CA VAL A 103 1.46 -19.93 -0.27
C VAL A 103 2.76 -19.16 -0.02
N TRP A 104 2.66 -17.98 0.62
CA TRP A 104 3.84 -17.22 1.02
C TRP A 104 4.40 -17.80 2.32
N PRO A 105 5.67 -18.25 2.35
CA PRO A 105 6.29 -18.69 3.59
C PRO A 105 6.49 -17.48 4.52
N GLN A 106 5.96 -17.58 5.75
CA GLN A 106 6.33 -16.71 6.85
C GLN A 106 7.78 -17.00 7.26
N GLN A 107 8.73 -16.28 6.70
CA GLN A 107 10.05 -16.11 7.30
C GLN A 107 10.46 -14.65 7.14
N SER A 108 10.74 -14.03 8.29
CA SER A 108 11.45 -12.75 8.37
C SER A 108 12.67 -12.79 7.46
N PRO A 109 12.97 -11.75 6.66
CA PRO A 109 14.23 -11.73 5.94
C PRO A 109 15.32 -11.48 6.97
N SER A 110 16.01 -12.56 7.37
CA SER A 110 17.42 -12.47 7.68
C SER A 110 18.07 -11.71 6.52
N VAL A 111 18.77 -10.63 6.85
CA VAL A 111 19.65 -9.88 5.94
C VAL A 111 20.44 -10.90 5.13
N ARG A 112 20.03 -11.13 3.87
CA ARG A 112 20.77 -12.05 3.01
C ARG A 112 22.05 -11.32 2.64
N PRO A 113 23.24 -11.84 2.99
CA PRO A 113 24.47 -11.25 2.51
C PRO A 113 24.45 -11.31 0.99
N LEU A 114 24.77 -10.18 0.36
CA LEU A 114 24.92 -10.08 -1.08
C LEU A 114 25.95 -11.12 -1.56
N PRO A 115 25.79 -11.73 -2.74
CA PRO A 115 26.92 -12.35 -3.40
C PRO A 115 28.03 -11.31 -3.54
N LEU A 116 29.20 -11.61 -2.97
CA LEU A 116 30.42 -10.83 -3.15
C LEU A 116 30.83 -10.92 -4.63
N GLU A 117 30.90 -9.76 -5.30
CA GLU A 117 31.44 -9.48 -6.65
C GLU A 117 30.58 -10.02 -7.82
N GLU A 118 30.28 -9.32 -8.92
CA GLU A 118 30.69 -8.05 -9.52
C GLU A 118 29.43 -7.39 -10.14
N ASN A 119 29.08 -6.16 -9.75
CA ASN A 119 28.25 -5.21 -10.52
C ASN A 119 28.31 -3.85 -9.79
N ASP A 120 29.54 -3.38 -9.53
CA ASP A 120 29.78 -2.03 -9.03
C ASP A 120 29.47 -1.05 -10.18
N TYR A 121 28.27 -0.47 -10.18
CA TYR A 121 27.93 0.62 -11.08
C TYR A 121 28.10 1.95 -10.34
N GLN A 122 29.35 2.41 -10.26
CA GLN A 122 29.64 3.79 -9.86
C GLN A 122 29.29 4.68 -11.05
N CYS A 123 28.11 5.30 -11.03
CA CYS A 123 27.89 6.49 -11.84
C CYS A 123 28.38 7.68 -11.01
N PRO A 124 29.51 8.32 -11.34
CA PRO A 124 29.83 9.62 -10.76
C PRO A 124 28.75 10.59 -11.23
N VAL A 125 27.80 10.84 -10.33
CA VAL A 125 26.68 11.76 -10.56
C VAL A 125 27.26 13.18 -10.55
N GLY A 126 27.02 13.93 -11.61
CA GLY A 126 27.56 15.27 -11.80
C GLY A 126 26.77 16.30 -11.00
N GLY A 127 27.04 16.41 -9.70
CA GLY A 127 26.41 17.36 -8.79
C GLY A 127 25.71 16.69 -7.60
N PRO A 128 25.29 17.45 -6.57
CA PRO A 128 24.54 16.88 -5.46
C PRO A 128 23.19 16.35 -5.98
N VAL A 129 22.92 15.05 -5.82
CA VAL A 129 21.60 14.48 -6.11
C VAL A 129 20.61 15.11 -5.14
N THR A 130 19.68 15.87 -5.69
CA THR A 130 18.60 16.49 -4.92
C THR A 130 17.41 15.55 -4.83
N ASP A 131 17.13 14.79 -5.89
CA ASP A 131 15.91 14.02 -6.02
C ASP A 131 16.19 12.59 -6.49
N LEU A 132 15.51 11.61 -5.90
CA LEU A 132 15.66 10.19 -6.23
C LEU A 132 14.31 9.56 -6.53
N ARG A 133 14.18 9.00 -7.73
CA ARG A 133 12.96 8.32 -8.18
C ARG A 133 13.27 6.89 -8.61
N ILE A 134 12.65 5.93 -7.94
CA ILE A 134 12.78 4.49 -8.20
C ILE A 134 11.45 3.97 -8.75
N GLU A 135 11.55 3.31 -9.89
CA GLU A 135 10.43 2.76 -10.65
C GLU A 135 10.69 1.28 -10.91
N TRP A 136 10.14 0.42 -10.05
CA TRP A 136 10.40 -1.02 -10.05
C TRP A 136 9.14 -1.82 -10.35
N VAL A 137 9.31 -2.94 -11.07
CA VAL A 137 8.16 -3.70 -11.56
C VAL A 137 8.07 -5.10 -10.98
N ASN A 138 9.15 -5.86 -10.93
CA ASN A 138 9.10 -7.20 -10.38
C ASN A 138 10.39 -7.55 -9.62
N GLY A 139 10.20 -7.81 -8.34
CA GLY A 139 11.20 -8.21 -7.37
C GLY A 139 11.41 -7.16 -6.29
N PRO A 140 12.23 -7.48 -5.28
CA PRO A 140 12.40 -6.62 -4.12
C PRO A 140 13.17 -5.34 -4.44
N VAL A 141 12.85 -4.28 -3.70
CA VAL A 141 13.56 -3.00 -3.68
C VAL A 141 14.07 -2.77 -2.26
N GLU A 142 15.37 -2.59 -2.10
CA GLU A 142 16.02 -2.26 -0.83
C GLU A 142 16.73 -0.91 -0.97
N VAL A 143 16.36 0.05 -0.12
CA VAL A 143 17.06 1.33 0.01
C VAL A 143 17.61 1.41 1.43
N ARG A 144 18.92 1.63 1.56
CA ARG A 144 19.59 1.60 2.86
C ARG A 144 20.67 2.69 2.97
N PRO A 145 20.99 3.13 4.19
CA PRO A 145 22.12 4.03 4.41
C PRO A 145 23.46 3.27 4.26
N TRP A 146 24.51 3.97 3.86
CA TRP A 146 25.89 3.47 3.91
C TRP A 146 26.90 4.58 4.25
N GLU A 147 28.13 4.19 4.58
CA GLU A 147 29.16 5.10 5.13
C GLU A 147 29.83 6.02 4.11
N GLY A 148 29.60 5.86 2.81
CA GLY A 148 30.25 6.70 1.81
C GLY A 148 29.40 7.86 1.30
N GLU A 149 30.05 8.69 0.49
CA GLU A 149 29.54 10.00 0.06
C GLU A 149 28.79 9.98 -1.28
N ILE A 150 28.74 8.82 -1.96
CA ILE A 150 28.07 8.66 -3.26
C ILE A 150 26.79 7.83 -3.13
N ILE A 151 25.91 7.86 -4.13
CA ILE A 151 24.80 6.91 -4.20
C ILE A 151 25.30 5.67 -4.95
N ARG A 152 25.05 4.48 -4.39
CA ARG A 152 25.35 3.20 -5.06
C ARG A 152 24.07 2.53 -5.47
N VAL A 153 24.06 1.95 -6.67
CA VAL A 153 22.92 1.21 -7.21
C VAL A 153 23.40 -0.13 -7.71
N ALA A 154 22.79 -1.20 -7.22
CA ALA A 154 23.10 -2.57 -7.61
C ALA A 154 21.82 -3.32 -8.01
N GLU A 155 21.94 -4.14 -9.05
CA GLU A 155 20.86 -5.00 -9.54
C GLU A 155 21.32 -6.46 -9.54
N TYR A 156 20.47 -7.32 -8.98
CA TYR A 156 20.69 -8.76 -8.94
C TYR A 156 19.55 -9.49 -9.65
N ALA A 157 19.93 -10.56 -10.36
CA ALA A 157 19.00 -11.46 -11.03
C ALA A 157 19.51 -12.90 -10.90
N SER A 158 18.62 -13.88 -11.10
CA SER A 158 18.95 -15.31 -11.03
C SER A 158 19.84 -15.79 -12.18
N ARG A 159 19.99 -14.99 -13.24
CA ARG A 159 20.83 -15.25 -14.40
C ARG A 159 21.46 -13.94 -14.91
N PRO A 160 22.52 -14.02 -15.71
CA PRO A 160 23.03 -12.85 -16.44
C PRO A 160 21.94 -12.16 -17.26
N LEU A 161 21.85 -10.84 -17.14
CA LEU A 161 20.88 -9.99 -17.84
C LEU A 161 21.43 -9.51 -19.18
N GLN A 162 20.59 -9.58 -20.21
CA GLN A 162 20.87 -8.95 -21.50
C GLN A 162 20.84 -7.42 -21.37
N GLU A 163 21.50 -6.69 -22.28
CA GLU A 163 21.64 -5.22 -22.18
C GLU A 163 20.31 -4.48 -22.00
N GLY A 164 19.27 -4.87 -22.74
CA GLY A 164 17.94 -4.28 -22.61
C GLY A 164 17.08 -4.78 -21.44
N GLU A 165 17.55 -5.81 -20.71
CA GLU A 165 16.92 -6.31 -19.47
C GLU A 165 17.49 -5.64 -18.21
N ARG A 166 18.65 -5.00 -18.32
CA ARG A 166 19.30 -4.29 -17.21
C ARG A 166 18.52 -3.04 -16.82
N LEU A 167 18.70 -2.61 -15.57
CA LEU A 167 18.18 -1.35 -15.08
C LEU A 167 18.59 -0.17 -16.00
N GLU A 168 17.72 0.82 -16.07
CA GLU A 168 18.01 2.12 -16.68
C GLU A 168 18.26 3.13 -15.56
N LEU A 169 19.37 3.87 -15.67
CA LEU A 169 19.76 4.90 -14.73
C LEU A 169 19.92 6.20 -15.52
N LEU A 170 19.09 7.19 -15.20
CA LEU A 170 19.05 8.49 -15.87
C LEU A 170 19.32 9.56 -14.82
N GLU A 171 20.24 10.46 -15.12
CA GLU A 171 20.55 11.61 -14.29
C GLU A 171 20.32 12.88 -15.11
N GLU A 172 19.37 13.69 -14.68
CA GLU A 172 19.07 14.97 -15.33
C GLU A 172 18.81 16.04 -14.26
N ASN A 173 19.61 17.12 -14.24
CA ASN A 173 19.43 18.28 -13.36
C ASN A 173 19.30 17.97 -11.86
N GLY A 174 20.03 16.98 -11.34
CA GLY A 174 19.98 16.59 -9.92
C GLY A 174 18.92 15.54 -9.57
N LEU A 175 18.06 15.16 -10.53
CA LEU A 175 17.15 14.02 -10.42
C LEU A 175 17.84 12.74 -10.89
N LEU A 176 17.99 11.79 -9.97
CA LEU A 176 18.41 10.43 -10.26
C LEU A 176 17.16 9.55 -10.43
N ARG A 177 16.92 9.05 -11.65
CA ARG A 177 15.82 8.15 -11.96
C ARG A 177 16.35 6.74 -12.25
N ILE A 178 15.86 5.77 -11.48
CA ILE A 178 16.18 4.34 -11.60
C ILE A 178 14.93 3.62 -12.09
N ARG A 179 15.00 2.97 -13.25
CA ARG A 179 13.88 2.23 -13.82
C ARG A 179 14.21 0.76 -13.99
N TRP A 180 13.20 -0.08 -13.83
CA TRP A 180 13.33 -1.53 -13.94
C TRP A 180 13.99 -1.97 -15.24
N SER A 181 13.68 -1.41 -16.42
CA SER A 181 14.39 -1.79 -17.65
C SER A 181 14.55 -0.65 -18.63
N ARG A 182 15.64 -0.68 -19.40
CA ARG A 182 15.88 0.23 -20.54
C ARG A 182 14.87 0.05 -21.67
N GLU A 183 14.48 -1.20 -21.93
CA GLU A 183 13.50 -1.49 -22.97
C GLU A 183 12.06 -1.21 -22.54
N LYS A 184 11.26 -0.68 -23.49
CA LYS A 184 9.84 -0.36 -23.29
C LYS A 184 8.91 -1.57 -23.52
N ASN A 185 9.42 -2.69 -24.02
CA ASN A 185 8.64 -3.87 -24.37
C ASN A 185 8.53 -4.84 -23.20
N PHE A 186 7.53 -4.60 -22.35
CA PHE A 186 7.39 -5.25 -21.04
C PHE A 186 6.74 -6.66 -21.06
N ARG A 187 5.87 -6.95 -22.05
CA ARG A 187 5.01 -8.17 -22.04
C ARG A 187 5.74 -9.51 -21.94
N ARG A 188 6.95 -9.64 -22.52
CA ARG A 188 7.72 -10.91 -22.48
C ARG A 188 8.61 -11.05 -21.23
N LYS A 189 8.72 -10.00 -20.41
CA LYS A 189 9.69 -9.94 -19.29
C LYS A 189 9.01 -9.87 -17.93
N MET A 190 7.68 -9.98 -17.83
CA MET A 190 6.96 -9.90 -16.56
C MET A 190 7.35 -11.00 -15.56
N PHE A 191 7.87 -12.13 -16.03
CA PHE A 191 8.41 -13.22 -15.19
C PHE A 191 9.86 -13.00 -14.72
N LEU A 192 10.53 -11.97 -15.23
CA LEU A 192 11.89 -11.64 -14.81
C LEU A 192 11.82 -11.00 -13.43
N GLN A 193 12.36 -11.67 -12.41
CA GLN A 193 12.47 -11.12 -11.08
C GLN A 193 13.85 -10.53 -10.86
N LYS A 194 13.91 -9.30 -10.35
CA LYS A 194 15.17 -8.59 -10.09
C LYS A 194 15.14 -7.92 -8.73
N HIS A 195 16.26 -7.95 -8.04
CA HIS A 195 16.44 -7.30 -6.76
C HIS A 195 17.24 -6.01 -6.97
N LEU A 196 16.64 -4.87 -6.65
CA LEU A 196 17.29 -3.58 -6.64
C LEU A 196 17.80 -3.26 -5.23
N VAL A 197 19.07 -2.87 -5.11
CA VAL A 197 19.64 -2.32 -3.88
C VAL A 197 20.18 -0.92 -4.18
N VAL A 198 19.74 0.07 -3.41
CA VAL A 198 20.22 1.45 -3.47
C VAL A 198 20.81 1.84 -2.13
N GLU A 199 22.08 2.22 -2.11
CA GLU A 199 22.76 2.71 -0.91
C GLU A 199 22.88 4.23 -0.97
N LEU A 200 22.37 4.92 0.06
CA LEU A 200 22.40 6.38 0.19
C LEU A 200 23.39 6.82 1.28
N PRO A 201 24.13 7.93 1.08
CA PRO A 201 24.91 8.52 2.16
C PRO A 201 24.04 8.80 3.38
N GLN A 202 24.53 8.52 4.60
CA GLN A 202 23.76 8.67 5.85
C GLN A 202 23.19 10.08 6.07
N ASN A 203 23.86 11.10 5.53
CA ASN A 203 23.49 12.51 5.67
C ASN A 203 22.81 13.07 4.41
N ALA A 204 22.45 12.22 3.45
CA ALA A 204 21.75 12.66 2.26
C ALA A 204 20.36 13.17 2.64
N ALA A 205 20.13 14.47 2.44
CA ALA A 205 18.83 15.10 2.56
C ALA A 205 18.31 15.39 1.15
N LEU A 206 17.29 14.64 0.74
CA LEU A 206 16.70 14.76 -0.60
C LEU A 206 15.55 15.79 -0.59
N GLY A 207 15.35 16.51 -1.69
CA GLY A 207 14.14 17.28 -1.94
C GLY A 207 12.95 16.33 -2.10
N GLU A 208 13.05 15.43 -3.06
CA GLU A 208 12.09 14.35 -3.32
C GLU A 208 12.75 12.96 -3.26
N PHE A 209 12.15 12.05 -2.50
CA PHE A 209 12.42 10.62 -2.56
C PHE A 209 11.14 9.88 -2.92
N ARG A 210 11.14 9.18 -4.06
CA ARG A 210 9.99 8.45 -4.55
C ARG A 210 10.36 7.02 -4.91
N VAL A 211 9.61 6.06 -4.38
CA VAL A 211 9.70 4.63 -4.74
C VAL A 211 8.33 4.15 -5.16
N ASP A 212 8.20 3.69 -6.39
CA ASP A 212 7.00 3.01 -6.89
C ASP A 212 7.39 1.57 -7.28
N ASN A 213 6.86 0.60 -6.56
CA ASN A 213 7.06 -0.82 -6.82
C ASN A 213 5.73 -1.51 -7.19
N VAL A 214 5.72 -2.35 -8.22
CA VAL A 214 4.51 -3.10 -8.59
C VAL A 214 4.43 -4.43 -7.83
N SER A 215 5.53 -5.19 -7.77
CA SER A 215 5.53 -6.53 -7.20
C SER A 215 6.85 -6.83 -6.50
N GLY A 216 6.77 -7.23 -5.24
CA GLY A 216 7.91 -7.59 -4.41
C GLY A 216 7.97 -6.78 -3.12
N GLY A 217 8.81 -7.22 -2.18
CA GLY A 217 9.03 -6.49 -0.93
C GLY A 217 9.74 -5.16 -1.16
N THR A 218 9.28 -4.11 -0.50
CA THR A 218 9.88 -2.78 -0.56
C THR A 218 10.38 -2.41 0.83
N TYR A 219 11.70 -2.25 0.97
CA TYR A 219 12.38 -2.02 2.24
C TYR A 219 13.14 -0.70 2.15
N VAL A 220 12.75 0.31 2.92
CA VAL A 220 13.37 1.65 2.87
C VAL A 220 13.85 2.05 4.26
N THR A 221 15.15 2.26 4.42
CA THR A 221 15.75 2.60 5.71
C THR A 221 16.56 3.88 5.61
N GLY A 222 16.43 4.74 6.63
CA GLY A 222 17.37 5.84 6.89
C GLY A 222 17.29 7.01 5.91
N VAL A 223 16.15 7.20 5.23
CA VAL A 223 15.98 8.29 4.27
C VAL A 223 15.53 9.57 4.98
N GLN A 224 16.15 10.69 4.60
CA GLN A 224 15.78 12.02 5.07
C GLN A 224 15.48 12.92 3.87
N GLY A 225 14.41 13.71 3.93
CA GLY A 225 14.09 14.64 2.84
C GLY A 225 12.82 15.46 3.02
N THR A 226 12.53 16.38 2.09
CA THR A 226 11.33 17.24 2.19
C THR A 226 10.06 16.46 1.83
N GLN A 227 10.07 15.73 0.71
CA GLN A 227 8.96 14.92 0.21
C GLN A 227 9.41 13.47 0.10
N ILE A 228 8.76 12.56 0.82
CA ILE A 228 9.05 11.13 0.78
C ILE A 228 7.76 10.39 0.39
N ARG A 229 7.78 9.68 -0.74
CA ARG A 229 6.69 8.82 -1.22
C ARG A 229 7.17 7.39 -1.43
N VAL A 230 6.52 6.43 -0.79
CA VAL A 230 6.80 5.00 -1.00
C VAL A 230 5.49 4.30 -1.30
N SER A 231 5.38 3.71 -2.49
CA SER A 231 4.16 3.06 -2.98
C SER A 231 4.47 1.63 -3.41
N THR A 232 3.64 0.67 -2.99
CA THR A 232 3.66 -0.69 -3.53
C THR A 232 2.28 -1.16 -3.96
N VAL A 233 2.20 -1.93 -5.06
CA VAL A 233 0.94 -2.58 -5.45
C VAL A 233 0.80 -3.94 -4.77
N SER A 234 1.84 -4.78 -4.83
CA SER A 234 1.82 -6.13 -4.24
C SER A 234 3.14 -6.46 -3.54
N GLY A 235 3.04 -6.84 -2.27
CA GLY A 235 4.18 -7.24 -1.44
C GLY A 235 4.30 -6.42 -0.15
N PRO A 236 5.09 -6.87 0.83
CA PRO A 236 5.30 -6.13 2.08
C PRO A 236 6.02 -4.80 1.82
N LEU A 237 5.61 -3.76 2.54
CA LEU A 237 6.27 -2.46 2.56
C LEU A 237 6.76 -2.20 3.97
N GLU A 238 8.07 -2.19 4.15
CA GLU A 238 8.72 -1.87 5.42
C GLU A 238 9.51 -0.58 5.27
N CYS A 239 9.25 0.40 6.13
CA CYS A 239 10.10 1.57 6.23
C CYS A 239 10.58 1.83 7.64
N GLN A 240 11.86 2.16 7.79
CA GLN A 240 12.51 2.35 9.07
C GLN A 240 13.28 3.66 9.09
N THR A 241 13.18 4.41 10.19
CA THR A 241 13.99 5.62 10.44
C THR A 241 13.86 6.71 9.35
N LEU A 242 12.64 6.90 8.82
CA LEU A 242 12.37 7.95 7.82
C LEU A 242 12.11 9.30 8.49
N ARG A 243 12.64 10.38 7.91
CA ARG A 243 12.40 11.75 8.39
C ARG A 243 12.09 12.71 7.26
N GLY A 244 11.01 13.50 7.36
CA GLY A 244 10.77 14.53 6.37
C GLY A 244 9.73 15.57 6.73
N GLU A 245 9.37 16.44 5.78
CA GLU A 245 8.22 17.33 5.98
C GLU A 245 6.93 16.58 5.63
N ASN A 246 6.89 15.97 4.46
CA ASN A 246 5.74 15.21 3.98
C ASN A 246 6.16 13.76 3.71
N LEU A 247 5.56 12.82 4.44
CA LEU A 247 5.81 11.39 4.29
C LEU A 247 4.52 10.69 3.90
N ARG A 248 4.48 10.11 2.70
CA ARG A 248 3.34 9.37 2.15
C ARG A 248 3.72 7.93 1.86
N VAL A 249 2.98 7.00 2.44
CA VAL A 249 3.20 5.55 2.27
C VAL A 249 1.90 4.89 1.79
N GLU A 250 1.98 4.13 0.70
CA GLU A 250 0.82 3.56 0.03
C GLU A 250 1.01 2.08 -0.27
N SER A 251 0.01 1.26 0.02
CA SER A 251 -0.01 -0.15 -0.35
C SER A 251 -1.39 -0.60 -0.80
N VAL A 252 -1.47 -1.33 -1.91
CA VAL A 252 -2.73 -1.92 -2.37
C VAL A 252 -2.95 -3.28 -1.72
N SER A 253 -1.98 -4.19 -1.85
CA SER A 253 -2.05 -5.55 -1.31
C SER A 253 -0.72 -5.91 -0.65
N GLY A 254 -0.68 -5.81 0.68
CA GLY A 254 0.54 -6.08 1.44
C GLY A 254 0.49 -5.52 2.85
N GLN A 255 1.29 -6.11 3.74
CA GLN A 255 1.52 -5.54 5.06
C GLN A 255 2.37 -4.28 4.95
N VAL A 256 1.98 -3.23 5.67
CA VAL A 256 2.72 -1.97 5.78
C VAL A 256 3.23 -1.85 7.20
N ASP A 257 4.55 -1.82 7.37
CA ASP A 257 5.19 -1.62 8.66
C ASP A 257 6.12 -0.40 8.63
N LEU A 258 5.78 0.63 9.39
CA LEU A 258 6.59 1.82 9.59
C LEU A 258 7.17 1.81 10.99
N THR A 259 8.47 2.01 11.11
CA THR A 259 9.18 2.02 12.40
C THR A 259 10.05 3.28 12.54
N GLN A 260 9.90 4.00 13.65
CA GLN A 260 10.68 5.19 13.99
C GLN A 260 10.63 6.28 12.89
N VAL A 261 9.42 6.67 12.48
CA VAL A 261 9.20 7.67 11.43
C VAL A 261 8.88 9.04 12.02
N SER A 262 9.36 10.12 11.41
CA SER A 262 9.00 11.48 11.81
C SER A 262 8.68 12.35 10.60
N ALA A 263 7.54 13.03 10.62
CA ALA A 263 7.16 13.94 9.55
C ALA A 263 6.35 15.12 10.08
N ARG A 264 6.26 16.23 9.36
CA ARG A 264 5.22 17.23 9.66
C ARG A 264 3.86 16.63 9.34
N ASP A 265 3.72 16.15 8.11
CA ASP A 265 2.53 15.51 7.55
C ASP A 265 2.85 14.04 7.24
N LEU A 266 2.29 13.13 8.04
CA LEU A 266 2.40 11.68 7.83
C LEU A 266 1.09 11.12 7.27
N ARG A 267 1.15 10.57 6.06
CA ARG A 267 0.03 9.88 5.43
C ARG A 267 0.35 8.42 5.16
N VAL A 268 -0.52 7.52 5.61
CA VAL A 268 -0.42 6.08 5.36
C VAL A 268 -1.75 5.58 4.80
N SER A 269 -1.71 4.92 3.65
CA SER A 269 -2.91 4.40 2.99
C SER A 269 -2.71 2.93 2.61
N GLY A 270 -3.66 2.09 3.02
CA GLY A 270 -3.73 0.67 2.68
C GLY A 270 -5.07 0.31 2.06
N THR A 271 -5.11 -0.62 1.12
CA THR A 271 -6.40 -1.22 0.68
C THR A 271 -6.62 -2.56 1.37
N SER A 272 -5.67 -3.49 1.23
CA SER A 272 -5.73 -4.82 1.81
C SER A 272 -4.40 -5.17 2.50
N GLY A 273 -4.47 -5.39 3.80
CA GLY A 273 -3.31 -5.75 4.61
C GLY A 273 -3.25 -5.01 5.94
N LYS A 274 -2.43 -5.53 6.84
CA LYS A 274 -2.17 -4.92 8.14
C LYS A 274 -1.31 -3.67 7.99
N VAL A 275 -1.71 -2.59 8.65
CA VAL A 275 -0.93 -1.35 8.76
C VAL A 275 -0.44 -1.20 10.19
N THR A 276 0.88 -1.21 10.38
CA THR A 276 1.54 -0.96 11.67
C THR A 276 2.40 0.28 11.55
N VAL A 277 2.23 1.24 12.46
CA VAL A 277 3.09 2.43 12.58
C VAL A 277 3.62 2.48 14.00
N ASN A 278 4.90 2.20 14.20
CA ASN A 278 5.55 2.09 15.50
C ASN A 278 6.59 3.21 15.69
N GLY A 279 6.45 4.01 16.74
CA GLY A 279 7.32 5.13 17.05
C GLY A 279 7.20 6.28 16.05
N PHE A 280 5.97 6.70 15.71
CA PHE A 280 5.78 7.89 14.87
C PHE A 280 5.91 9.19 15.67
N GLY A 281 6.38 10.26 15.02
CA GLY A 281 6.31 11.62 15.51
C GLY A 281 5.84 12.57 14.42
N ALA A 282 4.60 13.07 14.49
CA ALA A 282 4.06 13.96 13.46
C ALA A 282 3.16 15.10 13.93
N GLU A 283 3.15 16.24 13.25
CA GLU A 283 2.19 17.33 13.53
C GLU A 283 0.78 16.86 13.13
N HIS A 284 0.66 16.38 11.90
CA HIS A 284 -0.56 15.82 11.34
C HIS A 284 -0.33 14.38 10.89
N MET A 285 -1.14 13.45 11.40
CA MET A 285 -1.12 12.05 10.98
C MET A 285 -2.48 11.66 10.40
N ARG A 286 -2.46 11.09 9.19
CA ARG A 286 -3.61 10.43 8.57
C ARG A 286 -3.25 9.00 8.20
N ALA A 287 -3.89 8.01 8.82
CA ALA A 287 -3.69 6.60 8.47
C ALA A 287 -5.03 5.94 8.15
N GLU A 288 -5.12 5.30 6.99
CA GLU A 288 -6.36 4.73 6.48
C GLU A 288 -6.13 3.34 5.91
N THR A 289 -7.06 2.42 6.19
CA THR A 289 -7.08 1.10 5.53
C THR A 289 -8.51 0.62 5.26
N VAL A 290 -8.77 -0.03 4.13
CA VAL A 290 -10.10 -0.60 3.87
C VAL A 290 -10.25 -1.93 4.61
N SER A 291 -9.35 -2.88 4.38
CA SER A 291 -9.41 -4.21 4.97
C SER A 291 -8.09 -4.57 5.65
N GLY A 292 -8.12 -4.63 6.98
CA GLY A 292 -6.96 -4.99 7.80
C GLY A 292 -6.89 -4.23 9.10
N SER A 293 -6.09 -4.74 10.04
CA SER A 293 -5.84 -4.06 11.30
C SER A 293 -4.99 -2.81 11.11
N LEU A 294 -5.35 -1.72 11.78
CA LEU A 294 -4.57 -0.49 11.83
C LEU A 294 -4.10 -0.25 13.25
N SER A 295 -2.79 -0.32 13.47
CA SER A 295 -2.17 -0.08 14.78
C SER A 295 -1.14 1.04 14.66
N ALA A 296 -1.27 2.07 15.48
CA ALA A 296 -0.33 3.18 15.54
C ALA A 296 0.15 3.42 16.98
N TRP A 297 1.45 3.56 17.16
CA TRP A 297 2.07 3.95 18.42
C TRP A 297 3.07 5.08 18.17
N GLY A 298 2.92 6.19 18.87
CA GLY A 298 3.76 7.38 18.66
C GLY A 298 3.11 8.62 19.25
N ASN A 299 3.52 9.81 18.81
CA ASN A 299 2.98 11.08 19.27
C ASN A 299 2.70 12.04 18.11
N GLY A 300 1.68 12.88 18.27
CA GLY A 300 1.39 13.95 17.33
C GLY A 300 0.31 14.91 17.81
N GLU A 301 0.07 15.98 17.04
CA GLU A 301 -0.92 17.01 17.42
C GLU A 301 -2.32 16.65 16.94
N ASP A 302 -2.47 16.40 15.65
CA ASP A 302 -3.75 16.02 15.03
C ASP A 302 -3.66 14.62 14.43
N LEU A 303 -4.40 13.68 15.01
CA LEU A 303 -4.37 12.27 14.62
C LEU A 303 -5.71 11.87 14.01
N ARG A 304 -5.69 11.39 12.76
CA ARG A 304 -6.86 10.82 12.08
C ARG A 304 -6.56 9.40 11.62
N LEU A 305 -7.20 8.42 12.25
CA LEU A 305 -7.08 7.03 11.83
C LEU A 305 -8.45 6.53 11.39
N SER A 306 -8.51 5.81 10.29
CA SER A 306 -9.77 5.26 9.78
C SER A 306 -9.60 3.86 9.21
N THR A 307 -10.53 2.97 9.53
CA THR A 307 -10.62 1.66 8.88
C THR A 307 -12.05 1.31 8.52
N VAL A 308 -12.27 0.52 7.47
CA VAL A 308 -13.60 -0.04 7.19
C VAL A 308 -13.75 -1.36 7.94
N SER A 309 -12.88 -2.33 7.70
CA SER A 309 -12.95 -3.64 8.34
C SER A 309 -11.62 -3.99 9.01
N GLY A 310 -11.60 -3.94 10.33
CA GLY A 310 -10.44 -4.33 11.13
C GLY A 310 -10.39 -3.64 12.49
N PRO A 311 -9.62 -4.22 13.43
CA PRO A 311 -9.35 -3.57 14.71
C PRO A 311 -8.50 -2.32 14.48
N LEU A 312 -8.82 -1.26 15.22
CA LEU A 312 -8.09 -0.01 15.25
C LEU A 312 -7.48 0.18 16.64
N SER A 313 -6.15 0.31 16.71
CA SER A 313 -5.43 0.59 17.95
C SER A 313 -4.58 1.85 17.82
N LEU A 314 -4.72 2.77 18.77
CA LEU A 314 -3.87 3.95 18.89
C LEU A 314 -3.26 4.00 20.29
N GLN A 315 -1.93 4.13 20.37
CA GLN A 315 -1.23 4.43 21.60
C GLN A 315 -0.43 5.72 21.47
N VAL A 316 -0.63 6.62 22.42
CA VAL A 316 0.12 7.88 22.52
C VAL A 316 0.67 8.04 23.94
N SER A 317 1.85 8.63 24.04
CA SER A 317 2.51 8.90 25.32
C SER A 317 2.33 10.36 25.78
N GLN A 318 1.80 11.22 24.89
CA GLN A 318 1.45 12.61 25.15
C GLN A 318 0.02 12.86 24.69
N PHE A 319 -0.65 13.82 25.34
CA PHE A 319 -1.99 14.20 24.92
C PHE A 319 -1.95 14.94 23.57
N PRO A 320 -2.59 14.41 22.52
CA PRO A 320 -2.73 15.12 21.24
C PRO A 320 -3.69 16.30 21.41
N ARG A 321 -3.61 17.30 20.51
CA ARG A 321 -4.60 18.37 20.45
C ARG A 321 -5.96 17.81 20.00
N GLN A 322 -5.95 17.07 18.89
CA GLN A 322 -7.13 16.47 18.31
C GLN A 322 -6.87 15.03 17.90
N THR A 323 -7.84 14.15 18.17
CA THR A 323 -7.82 12.77 17.69
C THR A 323 -9.19 12.41 17.14
N LYS A 324 -9.24 11.87 15.93
CA LYS A 324 -10.43 11.32 15.30
C LYS A 324 -10.15 9.89 14.85
N LEU A 325 -10.80 8.94 15.48
CA LEU A 325 -10.73 7.53 15.11
C LEU A 325 -12.08 7.08 14.59
N HIS A 326 -12.07 6.39 13.45
CA HIS A 326 -13.27 5.88 12.83
C HIS A 326 -13.07 4.42 12.41
N THR A 327 -14.00 3.54 12.77
CA THR A 327 -14.04 2.17 12.24
C THR A 327 -15.46 1.75 11.91
N VAL A 328 -15.69 1.14 10.76
CA VAL A 328 -17.03 0.59 10.45
C VAL A 328 -17.22 -0.70 11.24
N SER A 329 -16.34 -1.68 11.04
CA SER A 329 -16.40 -2.96 11.72
C SER A 329 -15.05 -3.31 12.37
N GLY A 330 -15.03 -3.34 13.69
CA GLY A 330 -13.87 -3.76 14.47
C GLY A 330 -13.78 -3.06 15.84
N PRO A 331 -13.09 -3.66 16.82
CA PRO A 331 -12.85 -3.03 18.10
C PRO A 331 -11.93 -1.82 17.93
N MET A 332 -12.15 -0.80 18.76
CA MET A 332 -11.30 0.38 18.85
C MET A 332 -10.66 0.42 20.24
N GLU A 333 -9.34 0.43 20.29
CA GLU A 333 -8.56 0.55 21.53
C GLU A 333 -7.70 1.81 21.47
N VAL A 334 -7.82 2.64 22.50
CA VAL A 334 -7.05 3.88 22.59
C VAL A 334 -6.34 3.91 23.93
N TYR A 335 -5.02 3.99 23.88
CA TYR A 335 -4.14 4.06 25.04
C TYR A 335 -3.65 5.50 25.17
N LEU A 336 -4.03 6.14 26.28
CA LEU A 336 -3.74 7.56 26.56
C LEU A 336 -2.86 7.69 27.82
N PRO A 337 -2.04 8.75 27.90
CA PRO A 337 -1.31 9.05 29.13
C PRO A 337 -2.28 9.45 30.27
N GLN A 338 -1.79 9.40 31.50
CA GLN A 338 -2.53 9.83 32.69
C GLN A 338 -2.08 11.22 33.14
N GLY A 339 -2.96 11.97 33.79
CA GLY A 339 -2.67 13.31 34.32
C GLY A 339 -3.19 14.46 33.46
N GLU A 340 -2.77 15.68 33.80
CA GLU A 340 -3.20 16.90 33.12
C GLU A 340 -2.54 17.05 31.73
N PRO A 341 -3.20 17.73 30.77
CA PRO A 341 -4.47 18.46 30.89
C PRO A 341 -5.74 17.57 30.82
N GLY A 342 -5.58 16.25 30.67
CA GLY A 342 -6.69 15.32 30.47
C GLY A 342 -7.31 15.43 29.08
N PHE A 343 -8.53 14.90 28.90
CA PHE A 343 -9.18 14.83 27.59
C PHE A 343 -10.71 14.87 27.67
N THR A 344 -11.33 15.33 26.59
CA THR A 344 -12.76 15.22 26.31
C THR A 344 -12.92 14.19 25.19
N ALA A 345 -13.57 13.07 25.48
CA ALA A 345 -13.88 12.02 24.51
C ALA A 345 -15.37 12.04 24.14
N GLU A 346 -15.67 12.37 22.89
CA GLU A 346 -16.97 12.16 22.27
C GLU A 346 -16.95 10.81 21.57
N TYR A 347 -17.89 9.93 21.92
CA TYR A 347 -17.97 8.60 21.33
C TYR A 347 -19.37 8.30 20.83
N SER A 348 -19.44 7.54 19.74
CA SER A 348 -20.68 7.06 19.16
C SER A 348 -20.50 5.66 18.57
N SER A 349 -21.43 4.77 18.88
CA SER A 349 -21.47 3.38 18.43
C SER A 349 -22.91 2.97 18.13
N ILE A 350 -23.17 2.32 16.99
CA ILE A 350 -24.47 1.68 16.73
C ILE A 350 -24.55 0.37 17.54
N SER A 351 -23.52 -0.47 17.40
CA SER A 351 -23.40 -1.74 18.11
C SER A 351 -22.00 -1.91 18.72
N GLY A 352 -21.97 -2.37 19.97
CA GLY A 352 -20.79 -2.27 20.81
C GLY A 352 -21.08 -1.50 22.10
N GLY A 353 -20.08 -1.40 22.96
CA GLY A 353 -20.16 -0.66 24.21
C GLY A 353 -18.90 0.16 24.42
N PHE A 354 -19.05 1.27 25.14
CA PHE A 354 -17.93 2.08 25.58
C PHE A 354 -17.46 1.61 26.96
N THR A 355 -16.15 1.37 27.10
CA THR A 355 -15.50 1.04 28.37
C THR A 355 -14.29 1.95 28.55
N SER A 356 -14.05 2.39 29.79
CA SER A 356 -12.89 3.21 30.11
C SER A 356 -12.26 2.78 31.43
N GLN A 357 -10.93 2.87 31.49
CA GLN A 357 -10.16 2.72 32.73
C GLN A 357 -9.92 4.06 33.45
N PHE A 358 -10.36 5.17 32.87
CA PHE A 358 -10.22 6.50 33.47
C PHE A 358 -11.43 6.83 34.36
N PRO A 359 -11.25 7.62 35.44
CA PRO A 359 -12.36 8.18 36.20
C PRO A 359 -13.02 9.31 35.38
N LEU A 360 -14.05 8.96 34.62
CA LEU A 360 -14.74 9.87 33.71
C LEU A 360 -15.93 10.59 34.37
N THR A 361 -16.17 11.81 33.94
CA THR A 361 -17.37 12.60 34.23
C THR A 361 -18.13 12.94 32.93
N GLY A 362 -19.32 13.52 33.03
CA GLY A 362 -20.13 13.95 31.88
C GLY A 362 -21.31 13.01 31.55
N GLU A 363 -21.82 13.12 30.33
CA GLU A 363 -22.98 12.35 29.85
C GLU A 363 -22.53 11.00 29.32
N LEU A 364 -22.42 10.01 30.20
CA LEU A 364 -21.94 8.66 29.87
C LEU A 364 -23.10 7.73 29.51
N GLY A 365 -23.41 7.62 28.22
CA GLY A 365 -24.30 6.59 27.71
C GLY A 365 -23.55 5.32 27.31
N LYS A 366 -24.25 4.18 27.24
CA LYS A 366 -23.64 2.89 26.85
C LYS A 366 -23.01 2.91 25.45
N ARG A 367 -23.59 3.70 24.53
CA ARG A 367 -23.28 3.71 23.09
C ARG A 367 -22.91 5.07 22.53
N LYS A 368 -23.38 6.14 23.17
CA LYS A 368 -23.04 7.51 22.82
C LYS A 368 -22.84 8.31 24.09
N GLY A 369 -21.96 9.28 24.07
CA GLY A 369 -21.74 10.13 25.22
C GLY A 369 -20.60 11.10 25.03
N ARG A 370 -20.48 11.99 26.00
CA ARG A 370 -19.38 12.93 26.13
C ARG A 370 -18.72 12.69 27.48
N ALA A 371 -17.59 12.00 27.43
CA ALA A 371 -16.75 11.68 28.57
C ALA A 371 -15.70 12.77 28.77
N VAL A 372 -15.50 13.21 30.01
CA VAL A 372 -14.46 14.18 30.36
C VAL A 372 -13.57 13.60 31.45
N TYR A 373 -12.27 13.63 31.20
CA TYR A 373 -11.21 13.30 32.14
C TYR A 373 -10.42 14.56 32.51
N LEU A 374 -10.33 14.84 33.81
CA LEU A 374 -9.68 16.03 34.39
C LEU A 374 -10.13 17.34 33.71
N GLY A 375 -9.19 18.15 33.21
CA GLY A 375 -9.46 19.45 32.60
C GLY A 375 -10.01 19.38 31.17
N GLY A 376 -10.10 18.19 30.58
CA GLY A 376 -10.71 18.01 29.26
C GLY A 376 -9.90 18.59 28.09
N GLY A 377 -8.59 18.80 28.26
CA GLY A 377 -7.76 19.58 27.31
C GLY A 377 -7.70 19.01 25.90
N ALA A 378 -7.41 17.71 25.75
CA ALA A 378 -7.35 17.05 24.44
C ALA A 378 -8.75 16.73 23.90
N SER A 379 -8.99 16.94 22.60
CA SER A 379 -10.26 16.58 21.96
C SER A 379 -10.16 15.22 21.27
N ILE A 380 -10.95 14.25 21.71
CA ILE A 380 -10.95 12.89 21.16
C ILE A 380 -12.35 12.56 20.63
N ARG A 381 -12.43 12.11 19.38
CA ARG A 381 -13.66 11.66 18.73
C ARG A 381 -13.52 10.22 18.27
N LEU A 382 -14.42 9.36 18.75
CA LEU A 382 -14.38 7.92 18.56
C LEU A 382 -15.69 7.46 17.94
N ASP A 383 -15.66 7.15 16.65
CA ASP A 383 -16.85 6.74 15.92
C ASP A 383 -16.70 5.27 15.49
N THR A 384 -17.67 4.44 15.83
CA THR A 384 -17.75 3.07 15.30
C THR A 384 -19.17 2.67 14.92
N VAL A 385 -19.31 1.75 13.97
CA VAL A 385 -20.62 1.18 13.63
C VAL A 385 -20.82 -0.13 14.39
N SER A 386 -19.84 -1.02 14.32
CA SER A 386 -19.83 -2.31 14.98
C SER A 386 -18.49 -2.57 15.65
N GLY A 387 -18.47 -2.54 16.98
CA GLY A 387 -17.28 -2.85 17.76
C GLY A 387 -17.28 -2.17 19.12
N PRO A 388 -16.65 -2.77 20.15
CA PRO A 388 -16.45 -2.09 21.42
C PRO A 388 -15.41 -0.97 21.28
N ILE A 389 -15.64 0.13 21.99
CA ILE A 389 -14.67 1.21 22.15
C ILE A 389 -14.07 1.10 23.56
N LYS A 390 -12.75 1.02 23.65
CA LYS A 390 -12.03 0.95 24.92
C LYS A 390 -11.03 2.10 25.05
N LEU A 391 -11.17 2.87 26.12
CA LEU A 391 -10.15 3.81 26.58
C LEU A 391 -9.33 3.15 27.69
N LEU A 392 -8.03 2.99 27.46
CA LEU A 392 -7.11 2.27 28.32
C LEU A 392 -6.02 3.22 28.78
N ASN A 393 -5.49 2.99 29.99
CA ASN A 393 -4.31 3.71 30.42
C ASN A 393 -3.09 3.19 29.66
N GLU A 394 -2.16 4.08 29.34
CA GLU A 394 -0.86 3.66 28.83
C GLU A 394 -0.17 2.78 29.89
N VAL A 395 0.23 1.57 29.50
CA VAL A 395 1.04 0.70 30.36
C VAL A 395 2.44 1.32 30.39
N LYS A 396 2.83 1.87 31.53
CA LYS A 396 4.24 2.20 31.78
C LYS A 396 5.02 0.88 31.78
N ASN A 397 5.75 0.62 30.71
CA ASN A 397 6.79 -0.42 30.70
C ASN A 397 7.91 -0.07 31.67
#